data_AF-A0A0A2VMJ8-F1
#
_entry.id   AF-A0A0A2VMJ8-F1
#
_cell.length_a   1.000
_cell.length_b   1.000
_cell.length_c   1.000
_cell.angle_alpha   90.00
_cell.angle_beta   90.00
_cell.angle_gamma   90.00
#
_symmetry.space_group_name_H-M   'P 1'
#
loop_
_entity.id
_entity.type
_entity.pdbx_description
1 polymer ?
#
loop_
_entity_poly.entity_id
_entity_poly.type
_entity_poly.pdbx_seq_one_letter_code
_entity_poly.pdbx_strand_id
1 'polypeptide(L)'
;MIFFLPSVYIVFIIVFWEGLLGGAVYVNCFAEIMENVPEDEREFSLSATTVSDSGGICIAGLIGIVMETGLCNYQVAHGRDWCKQIKVQHG
;
A
#
# COMPACT_ATOMS: atom_id res chain seq x y z
N MET A 1 -11.59 4.40 -22.66
CA MET A 1 -10.98 5.71 -22.33
C MET A 1 -11.22 5.98 -20.86
N ILE A 2 -10.25 5.68 -20.00
CA ILE A 2 -10.35 5.90 -18.55
C ILE A 2 -9.63 7.21 -18.25
N PHE A 3 -10.36 8.32 -18.26
CA PHE A 3 -9.93 9.57 -17.64
C PHE A 3 -10.20 9.44 -16.13
N PHE A 4 -9.41 8.66 -15.38
CA PHE A 4 -9.72 8.51 -13.95
C PHE A 4 -9.17 9.64 -13.09
N LEU A 5 -8.21 10.43 -13.58
CA LEU A 5 -7.61 11.52 -12.80
C LEU A 5 -7.38 12.75 -13.70
N PRO A 6 -8.30 13.72 -13.70
CA PRO A 6 -8.17 14.95 -14.50
C PRO A 6 -7.05 15.87 -13.97
N SER A 7 -6.54 15.63 -12.76
CA SER A 7 -5.49 16.42 -12.13
C SER A 7 -4.74 15.62 -11.08
N VAL A 8 -3.41 15.73 -11.06
CA VAL A 8 -2.52 15.09 -10.08
C VAL A 8 -2.81 15.53 -8.64
N TYR A 9 -3.36 16.73 -8.45
CA TYR A 9 -3.71 17.25 -7.14
C TYR A 9 -4.75 16.39 -6.40
N ILE A 10 -5.64 15.72 -7.11
CA ILE A 10 -6.63 14.80 -6.50
C ILE A 10 -5.92 13.60 -5.87
N VAL A 11 -4.91 13.05 -6.54
CA VAL A 11 -4.11 11.93 -6.02
C VAL A 11 -3.37 12.36 -4.76
N PHE A 12 -2.77 13.55 -4.76
CA PHE A 12 -2.05 14.06 -3.58
C PHE A 12 -2.97 14.23 -2.37
N ILE A 13 -4.19 14.72 -2.56
CA ILE A 13 -5.18 14.83 -1.47
C ILE A 13 -5.55 13.46 -0.92
N ILE A 14 -5.81 12.48 -1.80
CA ILE A 14 -6.16 11.11 -1.38
C ILE A 14 -5.00 10.46 -0.63
N VAL A 15 -3.77 10.53 -1.15
CA VAL A 15 -2.58 9.96 -0.51
C VAL A 15 -2.32 10.61 0.86
N PHE A 16 -2.50 11.93 0.95
CA PHE A 16 -2.36 12.65 2.22
C PHE A 16 -3.41 12.18 3.25
N TRP A 17 -4.67 12.04 2.81
CA TRP A 17 -5.77 11.60 3.65
C TRP A 17 -5.58 10.15 4.14
N GLU A 18 -5.27 9.23 3.24
CA GLU A 18 -4.99 7.83 3.55
C GLU A 18 -3.79 7.68 4.49
N GLY A 19 -2.73 8.46 4.26
CA GLY A 19 -1.55 8.48 5.13
C GLY A 19 -1.88 8.97 6.54
N LEU A 20 -2.69 10.03 6.67
CA LEU A 20 -3.09 10.55 7.97
C LEU A 20 -3.97 9.54 8.74
N LEU A 21 -4.96 8.95 8.07
CA LEU A 21 -5.83 7.93 8.67
C LEU A 21 -5.05 6.67 9.06
N GLY A 22 -4.18 6.18 8.18
CA GLY A 22 -3.34 5.00 8.46
C GLY A 22 -2.44 5.22 9.67
N GLY A 23 -1.78 6.38 9.77
CA GLY A 23 -0.96 6.72 10.92
C GLY A 23 -1.76 6.86 12.23
N ALA A 24 -2.96 7.45 12.17
CA ALA A 24 -3.84 7.59 13.32
C ALA A 24 -4.32 6.22 13.84
N VAL A 25 -4.75 5.33 12.94
CA VAL A 25 -5.18 3.97 13.29
C VAL A 25 -4.02 3.17 13.86
N TYR A 26 -2.81 3.30 13.30
CA TYR A 26 -1.61 2.64 13.81
C TYR A 26 -1.36 3.00 15.27
N VAL A 27 -1.19 4.29 15.58
CA VAL A 27 -0.88 4.72 16.95
C VAL A 27 -2.01 4.36 17.92
N ASN A 28 -3.26 4.53 17.51
CA ASN A 28 -4.41 4.23 18.35
C ASN A 28 -4.51 2.73 18.67
N CYS A 29 -4.22 1.85 17.71
CA CYS A 29 -4.22 0.41 17.93
C CYS A 29 -3.09 0.00 18.91
N PHE A 30 -1.89 0.55 18.75
CA PHE A 30 -0.79 0.28 19.66
C PHE A 30 -1.04 0.81 21.08
N ALA A 31 -1.64 2.00 21.21
CA ALA A 31 -2.06 2.56 22.49
C ALA A 31 -3.11 1.68 23.18
N GLU A 32 -4.15 1.27 22.45
CA GLU A 32 -5.22 0.39 22.95
C GLU A 32 -4.66 -0.93 23.50
N ILE A 33 -3.72 -1.54 22.78
CA ILE A 33 -3.06 -2.79 23.22
C ILE A 33 -2.23 -2.56 24.49
N MET A 34 -1.52 -1.44 24.60
CA MET A 34 -0.71 -1.14 25.78
C MET A 34 -1.56 -0.86 27.02
N GLU A 35 -2.73 -0.25 26.88
CA GLU A 35 -3.59 0.12 28.01
C GLU A 35 -4.55 -0.98 28.45
N ASN A 36 -5.12 -1.75 27.52
CA ASN A 36 -6.20 -2.70 27.82
C ASN A 36 -5.76 -4.17 27.94
N VAL A 37 -4.55 -4.52 27.48
CA VAL A 37 -4.03 -5.90 27.58
C VAL A 37 -3.19 -6.07 28.86
N PRO A 38 -3.42 -7.15 29.64
CA PRO A 38 -2.63 -7.45 30.83
C PRO A 38 -1.16 -7.78 30.47
N GLU A 39 -0.24 -7.58 31.41
CA GLU A 39 1.21 -7.56 31.13
C GLU A 39 1.76 -8.89 30.61
N ASP A 40 1.15 -10.00 31.00
CA ASP A 40 1.50 -11.36 30.57
C ASP A 40 1.18 -11.64 29.10
N GLU A 41 0.15 -10.97 28.55
CA GLU A 41 -0.30 -11.17 27.16
C GLU A 41 0.11 -10.01 26.22
N ARG A 42 0.56 -8.88 26.79
CA ARG A 42 0.84 -7.64 26.06
C ARG A 42 1.97 -7.80 25.04
N GLU A 43 3.09 -8.41 25.42
CA GLU A 43 4.22 -8.60 24.50
C GLU A 43 3.87 -9.52 23.33
N PHE A 44 3.05 -10.55 23.59
CA PHE A 44 2.54 -11.42 22.55
C PHE A 44 1.57 -10.69 21.60
N SER A 45 0.67 -9.89 22.15
CA SER A 45 -0.29 -9.11 21.35
C SER A 45 0.40 -8.04 20.49
N LEU A 46 1.41 -7.36 21.03
CA LEU A 46 2.20 -6.37 20.29
C LEU A 46 3.00 -7.02 19.14
N SER A 47 3.63 -8.17 19.42
CA SER A 47 4.36 -8.90 18.39
C SER A 47 3.44 -9.48 17.32
N ALA A 48 2.28 -10.04 17.69
CA ALA A 48 1.28 -10.53 16.74
C ALA A 48 0.77 -9.42 15.81
N THR A 49 0.43 -8.24 16.35
CA THR A 49 0.00 -7.08 15.55
C THR A 49 1.09 -6.63 14.59
N THR A 50 2.34 -6.54 15.03
CA THR A 50 3.47 -6.13 14.18
C THR A 50 3.73 -7.12 13.04
N VAL A 51 3.64 -8.43 13.32
CA VAL A 51 3.75 -9.48 12.30
C VAL A 51 2.61 -9.38 11.28
N SER A 52 1.39 -9.11 11.75
CA SER A 52 0.22 -8.92 10.89
C SER A 52 0.38 -7.71 9.95
N ASP A 53 0.89 -6.58 10.45
CA ASP A 53 1.14 -5.38 9.64
C ASP A 53 2.15 -5.68 8.51
N SER A 54 3.29 -6.27 8.86
CA SER A 54 4.32 -6.66 7.89
C SER A 54 3.78 -7.64 6.84
N GLY A 55 3.01 -8.65 7.28
CA GLY A 55 2.37 -9.62 6.40
C GLY A 55 1.38 -8.97 5.42
N GLY A 56 0.57 -8.03 5.92
CA GLY A 56 -0.36 -7.26 5.08
C GLY A 56 0.36 -6.47 3.99
N ILE A 57 1.44 -5.77 4.34
CA ILE A 57 2.27 -5.02 3.38
C ILE A 57 2.88 -5.96 2.32
N CYS A 58 3.41 -7.11 2.74
CA CYS A 58 3.96 -8.10 1.80
C CYS A 58 2.91 -8.60 0.81
N ILE A 59 1.70 -8.95 1.29
CA ILE A 59 0.60 -9.41 0.43
C ILE A 59 0.17 -8.31 -0.53
N ALA A 60 0.02 -7.07 -0.06
CA ALA A 60 -0.30 -5.92 -0.90
C ALA A 60 0.75 -5.73 -2.02
N GLY A 61 2.04 -5.88 -1.70
CA GLY A 61 3.12 -5.86 -2.68
C GLY A 61 3.01 -6.96 -3.72
N LEU A 62 2.73 -8.20 -3.31
CA LEU A 62 2.54 -9.33 -4.23
C LEU A 62 1.35 -9.09 -5.19
N ILE A 63 0.23 -8.59 -4.65
CA ILE A 63 -0.93 -8.20 -5.46
C ILE A 63 -0.55 -7.09 -6.44
N GLY A 64 0.24 -6.11 -6.00
CA GLY A 64 0.74 -5.02 -6.84
C GLY A 64 1.53 -5.51 -8.05
N ILE A 65 2.44 -6.47 -7.87
CA ILE A 65 3.24 -7.06 -8.96
C ILE A 65 2.32 -7.74 -10.02
N VAL A 66 1.34 -8.50 -9.56
CA VAL A 66 0.37 -9.16 -10.45
C VAL A 66 -0.51 -8.13 -11.16
N MET A 67 -0.97 -7.11 -10.44
CA MET A 67 -1.81 -6.06 -10.99
C MET A 67 -1.07 -5.23 -12.04
N GLU A 68 0.19 -4.87 -11.79
CA GLU A 68 1.02 -4.10 -12.72
C GLU A 68 1.23 -4.87 -14.03
N THR A 69 1.57 -6.15 -13.97
CA THR A 69 1.75 -6.98 -15.18
C THR A 69 0.46 -7.16 -15.96
N GLY A 70 -0.68 -7.35 -15.28
CA GLY A 70 -2.01 -7.39 -15.91
C GLY A 70 -2.37 -6.08 -16.60
N LEU A 71 -2.14 -4.95 -15.93
CA LEU A 71 -2.44 -3.62 -16.45
C LEU A 71 -1.53 -3.27 -17.64
N CYS A 72 -0.25 -3.64 -17.57
CA CYS A 72 0.73 -3.48 -18.64
C CYS A 72 0.28 -4.22 -19.92
N ASN A 73 -0.13 -5.49 -19.78
CA ASN A 73 -0.63 -6.27 -20.91
C ASN A 73 -1.92 -5.67 -21.50
N TYR A 74 -2.82 -5.20 -20.64
CA TYR A 74 -4.06 -4.52 -21.06
C TYR A 74 -3.77 -3.22 -21.82
N GLN A 75 -2.82 -2.40 -21.35
CA GLN A 75 -2.42 -1.15 -22.00
C GLN A 75 -1.78 -1.40 -23.36
N VAL A 76 -0.91 -2.42 -23.47
CA VAL A 76 -0.27 -2.82 -24.73
C VAL A 76 -1.30 -3.28 -25.75
N ALA A 77 -2.31 -4.07 -25.33
CA ALA A 77 -3.41 -4.49 -26.21
C ALA A 77 -4.25 -3.30 -26.74
N HIS A 78 -4.27 -2.17 -26.00
CA HIS A 78 -4.94 -0.94 -26.38
C HIS A 78 -4.01 0.10 -27.05
N GLY A 79 -2.82 -0.31 -27.51
CA GLY A 79 -1.90 0.54 -28.27
C GLY A 79 -1.11 1.55 -27.43
N ARG A 80 -0.94 1.31 -26.11
CA ARG A 80 -0.07 2.10 -25.22
C ARG A 80 1.00 1.21 -24.58
N ASP A 81 2.20 1.29 -25.10
CA ASP A 81 3.34 0.41 -24.78
C ASP A 81 4.37 1.06 -23.83
N TRP A 82 4.02 2.15 -23.15
CA TRP A 82 4.89 2.86 -22.19
C TRP A 82 5.50 1.95 -21.12
N CYS A 83 4.73 0.99 -20.61
CA CYS A 83 5.21 0.02 -19.61
C CYS A 83 6.35 -0.89 -20.13
N LYS A 84 6.44 -1.12 -21.45
CA LYS A 84 7.53 -1.90 -22.06
C LYS A 84 8.74 -1.05 -22.47
N GLN A 85 8.65 0.27 -22.38
CA GLN A 85 9.71 1.20 -22.75
C GLN A 85 10.65 1.55 -21.59
N ILE A 86 10.84 0.63 -20.63
CA ILE A 86 11.87 0.75 -19.60
C ILE A 86 13.24 0.63 -20.29
N LYS A 87 13.74 1.74 -20.85
CA LYS A 87 15.13 1.88 -21.25
C LYS A 87 15.94 1.90 -19.97
N VAL A 88 16.59 0.78 -19.65
CA VAL A 88 17.70 0.78 -18.70
C VAL A 88 18.69 1.82 -19.23
N GLN A 89 18.77 2.98 -18.57
CA GLN A 89 19.86 3.94 -18.79
C GLN A 89 21.11 3.25 -18.26
N HIS A 90 21.76 2.49 -19.16
CA HIS A 90 23.06 1.90 -18.92
C HIS A 90 24.05 3.08 -18.89
N GLY A 91 24.38 3.54 -17.68
CA GLY A 91 25.58 4.32 -17.42
C GLY A 91 26.79 3.43 -17.41
#